data_AF-A0AAW0BE52-F1
#
_entry.id   AF-A0AAW0BE52-F1
#
_cell.length_a   1.000
_cell.length_b   1.000
_cell.length_c   1.000
_cell.angle_alpha   90.00
_cell.angle_beta   90.00
_cell.angle_gamma   90.00
#
_symmetry.space_group_name_H-M   'P 1'
#
loop_
_entity.id
_entity.type
_entity.pdbx_description
1 polymer ?
#
loop_
_entity_poly.entity_id
_entity_poly.type
_entity_poly.pdbx_seq_one_letter_code
_entity_poly.pdbx_strand_id
1 'polypeptide(L)'
;MRDAITNPVFLAEPLRLYVVAVRAGWREEASLAARGTLVLGLYDDVHTELLRRLPTLDLMVLLGLHRRRRDLLDQMLSGQWEDAEGQSFGLGKKVVGGTCAACAYVTDNHVWREYRARIFLEMDRRPLGDTVLGSAVDDWSEAQACWRAKCAREGCDKLLWDRDTIMPQLKACIDRLPDAI
;
A
#
# COMPACT_ATOMS: atom_id res chain seq x y z
N MET A 1 -14.08 19.11 -26.39
CA MET A 1 -13.38 17.81 -26.40
C MET A 1 -12.94 17.38 -24.98
N ARG A 2 -12.61 18.33 -24.08
CA ARG A 2 -12.32 18.05 -22.66
C ARG A 2 -13.48 17.40 -21.88
N ASP A 3 -14.72 17.76 -22.18
CA ASP A 3 -15.89 17.25 -21.44
C ASP A 3 -16.19 15.77 -21.72
N ALA A 4 -15.62 15.18 -22.77
CA ALA A 4 -15.80 13.75 -23.08
C ALA A 4 -14.94 12.84 -22.19
N ILE A 5 -13.96 13.40 -21.47
CA ILE A 5 -12.94 12.66 -20.74
C ILE A 5 -13.43 12.28 -19.33
N THR A 6 -14.37 13.05 -18.78
CA THR A 6 -15.10 12.73 -17.55
C THR A 6 -16.21 11.71 -17.79
N ASN A 7 -16.39 11.24 -19.03
CA ASN A 7 -17.33 10.17 -19.35
C ASN A 7 -16.93 8.89 -18.60
N PRO A 8 -17.88 8.21 -17.92
CA PRO A 8 -17.63 7.00 -17.14
C PRO A 8 -16.86 5.90 -17.88
N VAL A 9 -17.01 5.81 -19.21
CA VAL A 9 -16.31 4.82 -20.05
C VAL A 9 -14.80 5.09 -20.08
N PHE A 10 -14.37 6.35 -20.11
CA PHE A 10 -12.94 6.69 -20.08
C PHE A 10 -12.34 6.56 -18.68
N LEU A 11 -13.13 6.78 -17.63
CA LEU A 11 -12.73 6.53 -16.25
C LEU A 11 -12.54 5.02 -15.97
N ALA A 12 -13.18 4.14 -16.75
CA ALA A 12 -13.01 2.70 -16.65
C ALA A 12 -11.65 2.20 -17.19
N GLU A 13 -10.95 3.00 -18.01
CA GLU A 13 -9.64 2.66 -18.59
C GLU A 13 -8.56 3.68 -18.17
N PRO A 14 -8.19 3.75 -16.88
CA PRO A 14 -7.37 4.84 -16.33
C PRO A 14 -5.99 4.94 -16.97
N LEU A 15 -5.36 3.81 -17.33
CA LEU A 15 -4.06 3.82 -18.01
C LEU A 15 -4.16 4.39 -19.43
N ARG A 16 -5.21 4.07 -20.18
CA ARG A 16 -5.42 4.63 -21.52
C ARG A 16 -5.69 6.12 -21.44
N LEU A 17 -6.47 6.54 -20.44
CA LEU A 17 -6.72 7.94 -20.18
C LEU A 17 -5.43 8.71 -19.86
N TYR A 18 -4.57 8.13 -19.01
CA TYR A 18 -3.26 8.69 -18.69
C TYR A 18 -2.41 8.91 -19.94
N VAL A 19 -2.32 7.90 -20.82
CA VAL A 19 -1.60 8.00 -22.11
C VAL A 19 -2.12 9.13 -22.97
N VAL A 20 -3.45 9.30 -23.08
CA VAL A 20 -4.05 10.37 -23.88
C VAL A 20 -3.75 11.74 -23.27
N ALA A 21 -3.94 11.89 -21.96
CA ALA A 21 -3.74 13.16 -21.26
C ALA A 21 -2.29 13.63 -21.33
N VAL A 22 -1.32 12.74 -21.12
CA VAL A 22 0.11 13.02 -21.26
C VAL A 22 0.44 13.51 -22.67
N ARG A 23 -0.01 12.79 -23.71
CA ARG A 23 0.28 13.15 -25.10
C ARG A 23 -0.38 14.45 -25.54
N ALA A 24 -1.48 14.83 -24.90
CA ALA A 24 -2.19 16.09 -25.13
C ALA A 24 -1.65 17.25 -24.27
N GLY A 25 -0.70 17.01 -23.35
CA GLY A 25 -0.19 18.03 -22.43
C GLY A 25 -1.17 18.41 -21.31
N TRP A 26 -2.18 17.58 -21.07
CA TRP A 26 -3.23 17.79 -20.07
C TRP A 26 -2.79 17.31 -18.70
N ARG A 27 -2.00 18.14 -18.01
CA ARG A 27 -1.32 17.75 -16.75
C ARG A 27 -2.27 17.38 -15.62
N GLU A 28 -3.36 18.13 -15.45
CA GLU A 28 -4.34 17.87 -14.38
C GLU A 28 -5.06 16.55 -14.62
N GLU A 29 -5.52 16.32 -15.85
CA GLU A 29 -6.19 15.09 -16.26
C GLU A 29 -5.23 13.88 -16.21
N ALA A 30 -3.94 14.09 -16.54
CA ALA A 30 -2.92 13.06 -16.38
C ALA A 30 -2.71 12.71 -14.90
N SER A 31 -2.69 13.70 -14.00
CA SER A 31 -2.55 13.43 -12.55
C SER A 31 -3.77 12.68 -12.00
N LEU A 32 -4.99 13.07 -12.39
CA LEU A 32 -6.22 12.35 -12.03
C LEU A 32 -6.24 10.92 -12.59
N ALA A 33 -5.81 10.73 -13.83
CA ALA A 33 -5.74 9.41 -14.45
C ALA A 33 -4.69 8.52 -13.80
N ALA A 34 -3.53 9.09 -13.43
CA ALA A 34 -2.46 8.39 -12.70
C ALA A 34 -2.99 7.84 -11.37
N ARG A 35 -3.79 8.62 -10.62
CA ARG A 35 -4.49 8.13 -9.43
C ARG A 35 -5.36 6.92 -9.73
N GLY A 36 -6.12 6.96 -10.84
CA GLY A 36 -6.96 5.86 -11.28
C GLY A 36 -6.17 4.59 -11.61
N THR A 37 -4.89 4.68 -11.96
CA THR A 37 -4.06 3.49 -12.25
C THR A 37 -3.64 2.70 -11.01
N LEU A 38 -3.83 3.23 -9.80
CA LEU A 38 -3.42 2.54 -8.56
C LEU A 38 -4.16 1.22 -8.32
N VAL A 39 -5.26 0.98 -9.03
CA VAL A 39 -5.99 -0.31 -9.03
C VAL A 39 -5.34 -1.36 -9.92
N LEU A 40 -4.36 -0.99 -10.75
CA LEU A 40 -3.77 -1.83 -11.79
C LEU A 40 -2.41 -2.36 -11.36
N GLY A 41 -2.12 -3.61 -11.72
CA GLY A 41 -0.76 -4.14 -11.74
C GLY A 41 -0.07 -3.71 -13.03
N LEU A 42 0.66 -2.60 -13.03
CA LEU A 42 1.26 -2.06 -14.26
C LEU A 42 2.23 -3.02 -14.96
N TYR A 43 2.76 -4.01 -14.23
CA TYR A 43 3.63 -5.05 -14.77
C TYR A 43 2.89 -6.21 -15.44
N ASP A 44 1.56 -6.22 -15.43
CA ASP A 44 0.77 -7.22 -16.14
C ASP A 44 0.90 -7.03 -17.66
N ASP A 45 1.09 -8.13 -18.40
CA ASP A 45 1.37 -8.11 -19.84
C ASP A 45 0.32 -7.34 -20.66
N VAL A 46 -0.94 -7.34 -20.20
CA VAL A 46 -2.07 -6.62 -20.81
C VAL A 46 -1.84 -5.11 -20.94
N HIS A 47 -0.98 -4.52 -20.10
CA HIS A 47 -0.69 -3.10 -20.11
C HIS A 47 0.53 -2.72 -20.95
N THR A 48 1.33 -3.69 -21.38
CA THR A 48 2.61 -3.48 -22.10
C THR A 48 2.46 -2.55 -23.31
N GLU A 49 1.47 -2.80 -24.17
CA GLU A 49 1.26 -1.98 -25.38
C GLU A 49 0.86 -0.53 -25.07
N LEU A 50 0.13 -0.30 -23.98
CA LEU A 50 -0.22 1.06 -23.57
C LEU A 50 0.98 1.79 -22.97
N LEU A 51 1.77 1.10 -22.13
CA LEU A 51 2.97 1.66 -21.51
C LEU A 51 4.03 2.04 -22.53
N ARG A 52 4.20 1.24 -23.61
CA ARG A 52 5.11 1.55 -24.73
C ARG A 52 4.80 2.86 -25.45
N ARG A 53 3.58 3.39 -25.33
CA ARG A 53 3.14 4.63 -25.99
C ARG A 53 3.46 5.88 -25.18
N LEU A 54 3.89 5.74 -23.93
CA LEU A 54 4.27 6.85 -23.07
C LEU A 54 5.69 7.34 -23.41
N PRO A 55 5.93 8.66 -23.39
CA PRO A 55 7.29 9.18 -23.28
C PRO A 55 7.96 8.63 -22.02
N THR A 56 9.28 8.40 -22.09
CA THR A 56 10.05 7.79 -21.00
C THR A 56 9.88 8.53 -19.67
N LEU A 57 9.86 9.87 -19.69
CA LEU A 57 9.72 10.68 -18.49
C LEU A 57 8.36 10.44 -17.80
N ASP A 58 7.27 10.43 -18.57
CA ASP A 58 5.92 10.20 -18.03
C ASP A 58 5.74 8.75 -17.53
N LEU A 59 6.34 7.77 -18.23
CA LEU A 59 6.39 6.39 -17.76
C LEU A 59 7.12 6.28 -16.41
N MET A 60 8.27 6.94 -16.27
CA MET A 60 9.04 6.94 -15.02
C MET A 60 8.27 7.62 -13.88
N VAL A 61 7.54 8.69 -14.16
CA VAL A 61 6.69 9.39 -13.18
C VAL A 61 5.56 8.47 -12.70
N LEU A 62 4.87 7.78 -13.62
CA LEU A 62 3.82 6.83 -13.28
C LEU A 62 4.33 5.65 -12.44
N LEU A 63 5.42 5.00 -12.87
CA LEU A 63 6.05 3.91 -12.12
C LEU A 63 6.57 4.39 -10.76
N GLY A 64 7.07 5.63 -10.70
CA GLY A 64 7.51 6.29 -9.49
C GLY A 64 6.39 6.45 -8.46
N LEU A 65 5.18 6.84 -8.88
CA LEU A 65 4.01 6.93 -8.00
C LEU A 65 3.69 5.55 -7.38
N HIS A 66 3.59 4.51 -8.20
CA HIS A 66 3.28 3.14 -7.76
C HIS A 66 4.31 2.64 -6.74
N ARG A 67 5.59 2.75 -7.09
CA ARG A 67 6.70 2.35 -6.22
C ARG A 67 6.73 3.14 -4.92
N ARG A 68 6.55 4.47 -4.98
CA ARG A 68 6.63 5.34 -3.79
C ARG A 68 5.56 5.00 -2.77
N ARG A 69 4.35 4.66 -3.20
CA ARG A 69 3.28 4.22 -2.28
C ARG A 69 3.66 2.96 -1.51
N ARG A 70 4.13 1.93 -2.22
CA ARG A 70 4.60 0.67 -1.61
C ARG A 70 5.76 0.91 -0.65
N ASP A 71 6.79 1.64 -1.10
CA ASP A 71 8.01 1.88 -0.32
C ASP A 71 7.71 2.73 0.94
N LEU A 72 6.85 3.75 0.85
CA LEU A 72 6.43 4.54 2.02
C LEU A 72 5.59 3.75 3.01
N LEU A 73 4.66 2.91 2.53
CA LEU A 73 3.90 2.04 3.42
C LEU A 73 4.84 1.09 4.18
N ASP A 74 5.81 0.51 3.47
CA ASP A 74 6.79 -0.39 4.08
C ASP A 74 7.59 0.30 5.19
N GLN A 75 8.01 1.54 4.97
CA GLN A 75 8.71 2.37 5.96
C GLN A 75 7.82 2.70 7.18
N MET A 76 6.54 3.01 6.97
CA MET A 76 5.58 3.24 8.06
C MET A 76 5.35 1.96 8.89
N LEU A 77 5.30 0.79 8.23
CA LEU A 77 5.09 -0.49 8.89
C LEU A 77 6.34 -1.02 9.61
N SER A 78 7.55 -0.68 9.14
CA SER A 78 8.80 -0.94 9.91
C SER A 78 9.05 0.08 11.01
N GLY A 79 8.38 1.23 10.97
CA GLY A 79 8.59 2.31 11.94
C GLY A 79 9.83 3.14 11.62
N GLN A 80 10.31 3.07 10.38
CA GLN A 80 11.44 3.86 9.86
C GLN A 80 10.98 5.18 9.24
N TRP A 81 9.66 5.40 9.15
CA TRP A 81 9.08 6.62 8.61
C TRP A 81 8.83 7.65 9.70
N GLU A 82 9.17 8.91 9.41
CA GLU A 82 8.91 10.09 10.22
C GLU A 82 8.33 11.19 9.33
N ASP A 83 7.40 12.00 9.87
CA ASP A 83 6.94 13.20 9.20
C ASP A 83 7.98 14.34 9.26
N ALA A 84 7.64 15.49 8.69
CA ALA A 84 8.53 16.66 8.65
C ALA A 84 8.89 17.16 10.06
N GLU A 85 8.03 16.89 11.04
CA GLU A 85 8.20 17.24 12.45
C GLU A 85 8.94 16.14 13.25
N GLY A 86 9.38 15.06 12.60
CA GLY A 86 10.06 13.93 13.25
C GLY A 86 9.13 13.00 14.01
N GLN A 87 7.80 13.11 13.84
CA GLN A 87 6.85 12.19 14.44
C GLN A 87 6.75 10.92 13.60
N SER A 88 7.19 9.81 14.19
CA SER A 88 6.98 8.50 13.59
C SER A 88 5.54 8.04 13.74
N PHE A 89 4.94 7.68 12.61
CA PHE A 89 3.58 7.15 12.47
C PHE A 89 3.63 5.69 12.00
N GLY A 90 2.73 4.85 12.51
CA GLY A 90 2.58 3.47 12.06
C GLY A 90 2.93 2.41 13.09
N LEU A 91 2.83 1.15 12.65
CA LEU A 91 2.85 -0.04 13.50
C LEU A 91 4.25 -0.46 13.97
N GLY A 92 5.29 0.09 13.35
CA GLY A 92 6.68 -0.28 13.62
C GLY A 92 7.23 0.10 15.00
N LYS A 93 6.57 1.01 15.73
CA LYS A 93 6.98 1.34 17.11
C LYS A 93 6.82 0.17 18.09
N LYS A 94 5.92 -0.79 17.82
CA LYS A 94 5.82 -2.05 18.60
C LYS A 94 6.88 -3.09 18.22
N VAL A 95 7.60 -2.88 17.11
CA VAL A 95 8.47 -3.88 16.47
C VAL A 95 9.90 -3.84 17.03
N VAL A 96 10.38 -2.68 17.48
CA VAL A 96 11.75 -2.53 17.97
C VAL A 96 11.83 -2.96 19.44
N GLY A 97 12.17 -4.24 19.66
CA GLY A 97 12.33 -4.85 20.99
C GLY A 97 11.20 -5.76 21.42
N GLY A 98 10.14 -5.87 20.61
CA GLY A 98 9.08 -6.89 20.64
C GLY A 98 8.75 -7.47 22.01
N THR A 99 8.36 -6.65 22.99
CA THR A 99 7.90 -7.19 24.28
C THR A 99 6.38 -7.31 24.31
N CYS A 100 5.89 -8.35 24.98
CA CYS A 100 4.46 -8.50 25.22
C CYS A 100 3.95 -7.33 26.07
N ALA A 101 2.95 -6.59 25.58
CA ALA A 101 2.38 -5.44 26.27
C ALA A 101 1.77 -5.76 27.65
N ALA A 102 1.48 -7.02 27.95
CA ALA A 102 0.89 -7.44 29.23
C ALA A 102 1.93 -7.91 30.26
N CYS A 103 3.02 -8.54 29.82
CA CYS A 103 3.95 -9.22 30.72
C CYS A 103 5.43 -8.91 30.47
N ALA A 104 5.72 -8.01 29.54
CA ALA A 104 7.06 -7.58 29.10
C ALA A 104 7.98 -8.71 28.59
N TYR A 105 7.46 -9.91 28.34
CA TYR A 105 8.24 -11.02 27.80
C TYR A 105 8.72 -10.70 26.38
N VAL A 106 9.96 -11.06 26.05
CA VAL A 106 10.52 -10.87 24.70
C VAL A 106 9.83 -11.84 23.74
N THR A 107 9.25 -11.30 22.68
CA THR A 107 8.47 -12.03 21.68
C THR A 107 9.20 -12.02 20.35
N ASP A 108 9.10 -13.12 19.62
CA ASP A 108 9.57 -13.18 18.24
C ASP A 108 8.55 -12.51 17.33
N ASN A 109 9.05 -11.61 16.50
CA ASN A 109 8.23 -10.83 15.58
C ASN A 109 8.19 -11.39 14.15
N HIS A 110 8.49 -12.68 13.95
CA HIS A 110 8.48 -13.30 12.62
C HIS A 110 7.11 -13.20 11.92
N VAL A 111 6.00 -13.51 12.62
CA VAL A 111 4.64 -13.46 12.04
C VAL A 111 4.28 -12.08 11.49
N TRP A 112 4.71 -11.00 12.16
CA TRP A 112 4.51 -9.64 11.67
C TRP A 112 5.37 -9.35 10.45
N ARG A 113 6.63 -9.84 10.43
CA ARG A 113 7.53 -9.67 9.28
C ARG A 113 6.97 -10.36 8.04
N GLU A 114 6.42 -11.57 8.20
CA GLU A 114 5.77 -12.30 7.11
C GLU A 114 4.51 -11.57 6.62
N TYR A 115 3.66 -11.12 7.53
CA TYR A 115 2.46 -10.36 7.15
C TYR A 115 2.82 -9.03 6.45
N ARG A 116 3.81 -8.29 6.95
CA ARG A 116 4.34 -7.08 6.31
C ARG A 116 4.89 -7.37 4.91
N ALA A 117 5.63 -8.47 4.74
CA ALA A 117 6.13 -8.88 3.43
C ALA A 117 4.98 -9.20 2.46
N ARG A 118 3.91 -9.85 2.93
CA ARG A 118 2.71 -10.10 2.11
C ARG A 118 2.00 -8.81 1.71
N ILE A 119 1.87 -7.84 2.62
CA ILE A 119 1.34 -6.50 2.33
C ILE A 119 2.20 -5.80 1.27
N PHE A 120 3.53 -5.86 1.40
CA PHE A 120 4.47 -5.26 0.46
C PHE A 120 4.26 -5.80 -0.97
N LEU A 121 4.14 -7.13 -1.10
CA LEU A 121 3.87 -7.77 -2.39
C LEU A 121 2.49 -7.40 -2.95
N GLU A 122 1.47 -7.30 -2.09
CA GLU A 122 0.14 -6.88 -2.52
C GLU A 122 0.14 -5.44 -3.03
N MET A 123 0.82 -4.53 -2.34
CA MET A 123 0.95 -3.14 -2.75
C MET A 123 1.77 -2.95 -4.02
N ASP A 124 2.65 -3.89 -4.36
CA ASP A 124 3.35 -3.90 -5.65
C ASP A 124 2.39 -4.23 -6.82
N ARG A 125 1.43 -5.11 -6.55
CA ARG A 125 0.42 -5.53 -7.53
C ARG A 125 -0.75 -4.55 -7.63
N ARG A 126 -1.22 -3.99 -6.51
CA ARG A 126 -2.36 -3.10 -6.44
C ARG A 126 -2.12 -1.97 -5.42
N PRO A 127 -1.39 -0.92 -5.81
CA PRO A 127 -0.95 0.11 -4.87
C PRO A 127 -2.07 0.98 -4.27
N LEU A 128 -3.32 0.86 -4.74
CA LEU A 128 -4.46 1.52 -4.10
C LEU A 128 -4.58 1.10 -2.62
N GLY A 129 -4.25 -0.15 -2.30
CA GLY A 129 -4.30 -0.70 -0.95
C GLY A 129 -5.69 -1.15 -0.50
N ASP A 130 -6.68 -1.12 -1.39
CA ASP A 130 -8.03 -1.61 -1.12
C ASP A 130 -8.08 -3.12 -0.88
N THR A 131 -7.21 -3.92 -1.52
CA THR A 131 -7.10 -5.36 -1.25
C THR A 131 -6.44 -5.64 0.10
N VAL A 132 -5.51 -4.78 0.54
CA VAL A 132 -4.85 -4.81 1.85
C VAL A 132 -5.80 -4.41 2.99
N LEU A 133 -6.86 -3.66 2.68
CA LEU A 133 -7.90 -3.26 3.63
C LEU A 133 -9.19 -4.09 3.51
N GLY A 134 -9.28 -4.93 2.49
CA GLY A 134 -10.45 -5.72 2.17
C GLY A 134 -10.55 -7.02 2.98
N SER A 135 -11.64 -7.74 2.77
CA SER A 135 -11.88 -9.04 3.41
C SER A 135 -10.88 -10.12 2.96
N ALA A 136 -10.24 -9.95 1.79
CA ALA A 136 -9.26 -10.90 1.27
C ALA A 136 -8.04 -11.08 2.19
N VAL A 137 -7.75 -10.10 3.06
CA VAL A 137 -6.69 -10.19 4.06
C VAL A 137 -6.93 -11.32 5.04
N ASP A 138 -8.19 -11.60 5.38
CA ASP A 138 -8.53 -12.66 6.34
C ASP A 138 -8.23 -14.06 5.78
N ASP A 139 -8.12 -14.19 4.45
CA ASP A 139 -7.75 -15.43 3.76
C ASP A 139 -6.22 -15.62 3.64
N TRP A 140 -5.40 -14.60 3.96
CA TRP A 140 -3.95 -14.72 3.89
C TRP A 140 -3.42 -15.52 5.08
N SER A 141 -2.61 -16.54 4.81
CA SER A 141 -1.96 -17.36 5.83
C SER A 141 -1.16 -16.54 6.84
N GLU A 142 -0.45 -15.53 6.35
CA GLU A 142 0.42 -14.65 7.12
C GLU A 142 -0.40 -13.74 8.05
N ALA A 143 -1.55 -13.26 7.58
CA ALA A 143 -2.47 -12.48 8.39
C ALA A 143 -3.09 -13.35 9.50
N GLN A 144 -3.58 -14.55 9.15
CA GLN A 144 -4.12 -15.49 10.14
C GLN A 144 -3.09 -15.90 11.19
N ALA A 145 -1.84 -16.12 10.79
CA ALA A 145 -0.75 -16.39 11.72
C ALA A 145 -0.50 -15.20 12.66
N CYS A 146 -0.51 -13.98 12.12
CA CYS A 146 -0.37 -12.75 12.89
C CYS A 146 -1.51 -12.60 13.93
N TRP A 147 -2.77 -12.78 13.52
CA TRP A 147 -3.95 -12.65 14.39
C TRP A 147 -4.05 -13.71 15.48
N ARG A 148 -3.44 -14.87 15.27
CA ARG A 148 -3.42 -15.97 16.24
C ARG A 148 -2.18 -15.96 17.12
N ALA A 149 -1.20 -15.11 16.83
CA ALA A 149 0.06 -15.08 17.57
C ALA A 149 -0.17 -14.60 19.01
N LYS A 150 0.15 -15.49 19.95
CA LYS A 150 0.07 -15.25 21.39
C LYS A 150 1.47 -15.14 21.99
N CYS A 151 1.54 -14.52 23.16
CA CYS A 151 2.75 -14.53 23.95
C CYS A 151 3.15 -15.98 24.31
N ALA A 152 4.43 -16.32 24.13
CA ALA A 152 4.95 -17.64 24.46
C ALA A 152 5.19 -17.86 25.96
N ARG A 153 5.04 -16.82 26.79
CA ARG A 153 5.22 -16.93 28.24
C ARG A 153 4.07 -17.74 28.85
N GLU A 154 4.41 -18.76 29.64
CA GLU A 154 3.43 -19.52 30.41
C GLU A 154 2.54 -18.61 31.25
N GLY A 155 1.23 -18.80 31.14
CA GLY A 155 0.21 -17.99 31.82
C GLY A 155 -0.13 -16.65 31.14
N CYS A 156 0.48 -16.32 29.99
CA CYS A 156 0.16 -15.12 29.22
C CYS A 156 -0.49 -15.49 27.88
N ASP A 157 -1.83 -15.49 27.82
CA ASP A 157 -2.59 -15.73 26.58
C ASP A 157 -2.85 -14.48 25.73
N LYS A 158 -2.11 -13.40 25.99
CA LYS A 158 -2.30 -12.12 25.30
C LYS A 158 -1.90 -12.25 23.83
N LEU A 159 -2.79 -11.81 22.93
CA LEU A 159 -2.48 -11.62 21.51
C LEU A 159 -1.39 -10.57 21.35
N LEU A 160 -0.39 -10.88 20.54
CA LEU A 160 0.69 -9.95 20.20
C LEU A 160 0.22 -8.87 19.24
N TRP A 161 -0.62 -9.28 18.29
CA TRP A 161 -1.11 -8.48 17.18
C TRP A 161 -2.62 -8.58 17.11
N ASP A 162 -3.28 -7.50 17.55
CA ASP A 162 -4.74 -7.41 17.54
C ASP A 162 -5.22 -6.81 16.22
N ARG A 163 -6.09 -7.55 15.52
CA ARG A 163 -6.65 -7.16 14.21
C ARG A 163 -7.40 -5.85 14.30
N ASP A 164 -8.22 -5.69 15.33
CA ASP A 164 -9.08 -4.51 15.49
C ASP A 164 -8.27 -3.25 15.79
N THR A 165 -7.06 -3.43 16.32
CA THR A 165 -6.08 -2.35 16.47
C THR A 165 -5.27 -2.10 15.19
N ILE A 166 -4.85 -3.15 14.49
CA ILE A 166 -3.96 -3.04 13.33
C ILE A 166 -4.68 -2.49 12.09
N MET A 167 -5.87 -2.99 11.77
CA MET A 167 -6.56 -2.64 10.53
C MET A 167 -6.88 -1.13 10.42
N PRO A 168 -7.35 -0.45 11.49
CA PRO A 168 -7.53 1.00 11.45
C PRO A 168 -6.23 1.78 11.28
N GLN A 169 -5.13 1.31 11.89
CA GLN A 169 -3.81 1.96 11.73
C GLN A 169 -3.26 1.77 10.32
N LEU A 170 -3.42 0.57 9.76
CA LEU A 170 -3.06 0.26 8.39
C LEU A 170 -3.84 1.12 7.40
N LYS A 171 -5.14 1.30 7.62
CA LYS A 171 -5.96 2.23 6.84
C LYS A 171 -5.40 3.65 6.91
N ALA A 172 -5.10 4.13 8.12
CA ALA A 172 -4.57 5.47 8.30
C ALA A 172 -3.17 5.66 7.66
N CYS A 173 -2.36 4.60 7.56
CA CYS A 173 -1.12 4.62 6.76
C CYS A 173 -1.44 4.76 5.27
N ILE A 174 -2.35 3.95 4.74
CA ILE A 174 -2.73 3.97 3.32
C ILE A 174 -3.33 5.31 2.90
N ASP A 175 -4.17 5.92 3.75
CA ASP A 175 -4.78 7.23 3.51
C ASP A 175 -3.74 8.37 3.43
N ARG A 176 -2.53 8.20 4.01
CA ARG A 176 -1.43 9.17 3.96
C ARG A 176 -0.51 8.99 2.76
N LEU A 177 -0.65 7.89 2.01
CA LEU A 177 0.20 7.62 0.86
C LEU A 177 -0.12 8.58 -0.30
N PRO A 178 0.89 9.02 -1.07
CA PRO A 178 0.67 9.91 -2.21
C PRO A 178 -0.24 9.25 -3.25
N ASP A 179 -1.26 9.94 -3.73
CA ASP A 179 -2.21 9.43 -4.71
C ASP A 179 -2.18 10.20 -6.05
N ALA A 180 -1.26 11.15 -6.20
CA ALA A 180 -1.08 11.99 -7.37
C ALA A 180 0.41 12.11 -7.76
N ILE A 181 0.66 12.43 -9.03
CA ILE A 181 1.99 12.75 -9.59
C ILE A 181 2.27 14.25 -9.55
#